data_AF-A0A7S2P3V0-F1
#
_entry.id   AF-A0A7S2P3V0-F1
#
_cell.length_a   1.000
_cell.length_b   1.000
_cell.length_c   1.000
_cell.angle_alpha   90.00
_cell.angle_beta   90.00
_cell.angle_gamma   90.00
#
_symmetry.space_group_name_H-M   'P 1'
#
loop_
_entity.id
_entity.type
_entity.pdbx_description
1 polymer ?
#
loop_
_entity_poly.entity_id
_entity_poly.type
_entity_poly.pdbx_seq_one_letter_code
_entity_poly.pdbx_strand_id
1 'polypeptide(L)'
;AENNEVSINSNPCICLDSSSLEQTTFVTYSKGWQFRLFPTPNCIPLNYILPCTNLTDEELNMCEQFIRVPSNWTLTPSHKYKPTTTSTEEYNCCCNMHDPPRYTNVQMPFHTLYPHVPKDDNPTGLYRLDFTLSDGREVWLGNSNSKRRVILHLGGVESCHFIYLNGNFLGMSKDSKLSSEYDITSMIHCSNNSDDNTRTCTTTNENTLVIIATKWSDASFLEQQDHWRGMGGIHRSIFVYSTLEEAFVEDIFCKANLLQAVSGAATDDDCDGGEDFPRRWKGRIDVQARIGRGWNERVEGRNIYYNEEIPYTVSKQYQDFDDVVVEYKMLFQLYDPDNSPVFDEALDVTATKDNPLMKDVHRRFNLLSFSADVPGNVQAWCDESPTLYRLEATLVQQERVNNAASKDAVVVDTFECKIGFRSIE
;
A
#
# COMPACT_ATOMS: atom_id res chain seq x y z
N ALA A 1 7.94 -28.93 9.45
CA ALA A 1 8.92 -28.80 8.37
C ALA A 1 8.22 -29.23 7.08
N GLU A 2 7.33 -28.37 6.61
CA GLU A 2 6.86 -28.36 5.23
C GLU A 2 7.58 -27.17 4.61
N ASN A 3 8.35 -27.42 3.55
CA ASN A 3 9.00 -26.37 2.78
C ASN A 3 7.90 -25.58 2.09
N ASN A 4 7.47 -24.47 2.70
CA ASN A 4 6.78 -23.41 1.99
C ASN A 4 7.82 -22.76 1.07
N GLU A 5 8.02 -23.33 -0.11
CA GLU A 5 8.60 -22.57 -1.22
C GLU A 5 7.65 -21.39 -1.45
N VAL A 6 8.08 -20.20 -1.03
CA VAL A 6 7.40 -18.94 -1.32
C VAL A 6 7.34 -18.84 -2.83
N SER A 7 6.16 -19.00 -3.41
CA SER A 7 6.01 -18.96 -4.86
C SER A 7 6.38 -17.56 -5.36
N ILE A 8 7.07 -17.50 -6.50
CA ILE A 8 7.43 -16.25 -7.21
C ILE A 8 6.20 -15.36 -7.49
N ASN A 9 4.99 -15.95 -7.42
CA ASN A 9 3.70 -15.29 -7.63
C ASN A 9 3.07 -14.72 -6.35
N SER A 10 3.70 -14.89 -5.18
CA SER A 10 3.24 -14.20 -3.98
C SER A 10 3.58 -12.70 -4.08
N ASN A 11 2.68 -11.83 -3.61
CA ASN A 11 2.92 -10.40 -3.49
C ASN A 11 3.38 -10.10 -2.06
N PRO A 12 4.70 -10.10 -1.79
CA PRO A 12 5.19 -9.96 -0.44
C PRO A 12 4.89 -8.57 0.08
N CYS A 13 4.61 -8.49 1.38
CA CYS A 13 4.38 -7.24 2.11
C CYS A 13 5.06 -7.34 3.47
N ILE A 14 5.90 -6.36 3.79
CA ILE A 14 6.61 -6.27 5.06
C ILE A 14 6.23 -4.99 5.76
N CYS A 15 5.74 -5.12 6.99
CA CYS A 15 5.56 -4.01 7.91
C CYS A 15 6.90 -3.56 8.50
N LEU A 16 7.22 -2.28 8.36
CA LEU A 16 8.40 -1.62 8.94
C LEU A 16 8.09 -0.93 10.27
N ASP A 17 6.91 -1.17 10.85
CA ASP A 17 6.54 -0.66 12.18
C ASP A 17 7.39 -1.30 13.27
N SER A 18 7.68 -0.56 14.33
CA SER A 18 8.43 -1.02 15.51
C SER A 18 7.87 -2.30 16.13
N SER A 19 6.55 -2.52 16.11
CA SER A 19 5.93 -3.75 16.62
C SER A 19 6.24 -4.98 15.77
N SER A 20 6.51 -4.79 14.48
CA SER A 20 6.80 -5.86 13.53
C SER A 20 8.30 -6.18 13.47
N LEU A 21 9.17 -5.27 13.93
CA LEU A 21 10.62 -5.47 13.96
C LEU A 21 11.07 -6.64 14.84
N GLU A 22 10.21 -7.14 15.74
CA GLU A 22 10.51 -8.26 16.64
C GLU A 22 9.96 -9.61 16.14
N GLN A 23 9.19 -9.63 15.03
CA GLN A 23 8.28 -10.76 14.74
C GLN A 23 8.36 -11.36 13.32
N THR A 24 9.07 -10.74 12.37
CA THR A 24 9.00 -11.19 10.95
C THR A 24 10.18 -12.07 10.53
N THR A 25 9.89 -13.20 9.88
CA THR A 25 10.88 -14.09 9.23
C THR A 25 11.49 -13.53 7.95
N PHE A 26 10.88 -12.47 7.39
CA PHE A 26 11.15 -11.94 6.04
C PHE A 26 12.10 -10.73 6.00
N VAL A 27 12.45 -10.20 7.18
CA VAL A 27 13.41 -9.12 7.34
C VAL A 27 14.28 -9.34 8.56
N THR A 28 15.57 -9.09 8.38
CA THR A 28 16.50 -8.92 9.49
C THR A 28 16.76 -7.44 9.72
N TYR A 29 16.55 -7.01 10.96
CA TYR A 29 16.84 -5.64 11.40
C TYR A 29 18.13 -5.67 12.21
N SER A 30 19.07 -4.78 11.89
CA SER A 30 20.28 -4.61 12.69
C SER A 30 19.97 -3.82 13.97
N LYS A 31 19.05 -2.84 13.88
CA LYS A 31 18.65 -1.89 14.93
C LYS A 31 17.18 -1.44 14.70
N GLY A 32 16.51 -0.94 15.74
CA GLY A 32 15.18 -0.32 15.60
C GLY A 32 15.24 1.04 14.88
N TRP A 33 14.11 1.75 14.79
CA TRP A 33 14.08 3.11 14.23
C TRP A 33 14.95 4.07 15.05
N GLN A 34 16.08 4.47 14.49
CA GLN A 34 16.91 5.51 15.05
C GLN A 34 16.25 6.87 14.82
N PHE A 35 16.43 7.77 15.78
CA PHE A 35 15.81 9.09 15.74
C PHE A 35 16.78 10.19 16.15
N ARG A 36 16.60 11.37 15.57
CA ARG A 36 17.21 12.61 16.04
C ARG A 36 16.29 13.79 15.72
N LEU A 37 16.07 14.66 16.71
CA LEU A 37 15.34 15.90 16.50
C LEU A 37 16.31 17.06 16.27
N PHE A 38 16.10 17.81 15.19
CA PHE A 38 16.84 19.03 14.87
C PHE A 38 15.96 20.27 15.05
N PRO A 39 16.52 21.44 15.37
CA PRO A 39 15.75 22.68 15.53
C PRO A 39 15.14 23.21 14.23
N THR A 40 15.83 22.98 13.10
CA THR A 40 15.39 23.38 11.77
C THR A 40 15.91 22.35 10.76
N PRO A 41 15.28 22.22 9.57
CA PRO A 41 15.75 21.30 8.54
C PRO A 41 17.16 21.62 8.03
N ASN A 42 17.58 22.89 8.08
CA ASN A 42 18.91 23.33 7.63
C ASN A 42 20.05 22.84 8.53
N CYS A 43 19.74 22.34 9.74
CA CYS A 43 20.73 21.84 10.68
C CYS A 43 21.10 20.37 10.46
N ILE A 44 20.46 19.68 9.49
CA ILE A 44 20.69 18.26 9.20
C ILE A 44 21.94 18.12 8.32
N PRO A 45 23.04 17.54 8.81
CA PRO A 45 24.22 17.33 8.00
C PRO A 45 24.00 16.18 7.00
N LEU A 46 24.66 16.26 5.84
CA LEU A 46 24.46 15.32 4.74
C LEU A 46 24.81 13.87 5.09
N ASN A 47 25.73 13.65 6.04
CA ASN A 47 26.13 12.30 6.44
C ASN A 47 24.98 11.48 7.02
N TYR A 48 23.92 12.10 7.57
CA TYR A 48 22.73 11.38 8.07
C TYR A 48 21.90 10.71 6.97
N ILE A 49 22.09 11.11 5.71
CA ILE A 49 21.37 10.55 4.56
C ILE A 49 22.17 9.39 3.93
N LEU A 50 23.48 9.30 4.20
CA LEU A 50 24.34 8.31 3.55
C LEU A 50 24.02 6.88 4.03
N PRO A 51 24.25 5.86 3.18
CA PRO A 51 24.12 4.46 3.57
C PRO A 51 25.02 4.09 4.75
N CYS A 52 24.59 3.10 5.55
CA CYS A 52 25.37 2.53 6.66
C CYS A 52 26.78 2.09 6.21
N THR A 53 26.94 1.62 4.97
CA THR A 53 28.19 1.11 4.41
C THR A 53 29.30 2.15 4.33
N ASN A 54 28.92 3.44 4.35
CA ASN A 54 29.83 4.58 4.26
C ASN A 54 30.02 5.30 5.60
N LEU A 55 29.49 4.75 6.70
CA LEU A 55 29.49 5.39 8.00
C LEU A 55 29.96 4.44 9.09
N THR A 56 30.75 4.96 10.03
CA THR A 56 30.94 4.34 11.33
C THR A 56 29.87 4.87 12.30
N ASP A 57 29.36 4.04 13.22
CA ASP A 57 28.34 4.48 14.21
C ASP A 57 28.76 5.73 14.99
N GLU A 58 30.07 5.98 15.13
CA GLU A 58 30.65 7.16 15.78
C GLU A 58 30.42 8.48 14.99
N GLU A 59 30.10 8.41 13.70
CA GLU A 59 29.87 9.59 12.84
C GLU A 59 28.44 10.13 12.91
N LEU A 60 27.48 9.33 13.39
CA LEU A 60 26.09 9.74 13.56
C LEU A 60 25.74 9.89 15.04
N ASN A 61 25.35 11.10 15.42
CA ASN A 61 24.98 11.37 16.79
C ASN A 61 23.45 11.18 16.96
N MET A 62 22.98 9.93 16.94
CA MET A 62 21.56 9.55 17.07
C MET A 62 21.13 9.39 18.54
N CYS A 63 19.82 9.45 18.82
CA CYS A 63 19.29 9.14 20.16
C CYS A 63 19.74 7.75 20.63
N GLU A 64 20.05 7.61 21.93
CA GLU A 64 20.42 6.33 22.54
C GLU A 64 19.29 5.31 22.47
N GLN A 65 18.04 5.77 22.55
CA GLN A 65 16.85 4.93 22.44
C GLN A 65 16.24 5.05 21.05
N PHE A 66 15.79 3.92 20.51
CA PHE A 66 14.99 3.88 19.30
C PHE A 66 13.62 4.51 19.53
N ILE A 67 13.16 5.29 18.56
CA ILE A 67 11.79 5.81 18.58
C ILE A 67 10.83 4.71 18.13
N ARG A 68 9.62 4.71 18.69
CA ARG A 68 8.56 3.85 18.16
C ARG A 68 8.01 4.45 16.87
N VAL A 69 7.81 3.62 15.85
CA VAL A 69 7.06 3.96 14.64
C VAL A 69 5.93 2.93 14.51
N PRO A 70 4.67 3.34 14.33
CA PRO A 70 4.20 4.73 14.30
C PRO A 70 4.20 5.40 15.69
N SER A 71 4.54 6.70 15.73
CA SER A 71 4.32 7.57 16.89
C SER A 71 4.42 9.05 16.53
N ASN A 72 3.92 9.91 17.43
CA ASN A 72 4.25 11.33 17.42
C ASN A 72 5.45 11.61 18.33
N TRP A 73 6.48 12.31 17.82
CA TRP A 73 7.68 12.54 18.62
C TRP A 73 7.40 13.41 19.86
N THR A 74 6.40 14.29 19.82
CA THR A 74 6.00 15.12 20.99
C THR A 74 5.44 14.29 22.15
N LEU A 75 4.99 13.07 21.88
CA LEU A 75 4.50 12.12 22.88
C LEU A 75 5.56 11.10 23.30
N THR A 76 6.68 11.04 22.57
CA THR A 76 7.82 10.25 23.03
C THR A 76 8.31 10.91 24.30
N PRO A 77 8.36 10.20 25.45
CA PRO A 77 8.79 10.80 26.70
C PRO A 77 10.08 11.54 26.45
N SER A 78 10.06 12.87 26.65
CA SER A 78 11.30 13.64 26.61
C SER A 78 12.27 12.89 27.50
N HIS A 79 13.50 12.67 27.05
CA HIS A 79 14.56 12.10 27.88
C HIS A 79 14.94 13.01 29.09
N LYS A 80 14.02 13.88 29.54
CA LYS A 80 14.04 14.69 30.75
C LYS A 80 12.62 14.77 31.37
N TYR A 81 12.18 13.70 32.04
CA TYR A 81 11.45 13.92 33.30
C TYR A 81 12.45 13.77 34.44
N LYS A 82 12.83 14.88 35.07
CA LYS A 82 13.47 14.89 36.39
C LYS A 82 12.35 14.80 37.43
N PRO A 83 12.16 13.68 38.16
CA PRO A 83 11.63 13.81 39.51
C PRO A 83 12.68 14.60 40.31
N THR A 84 12.22 15.57 41.07
CA THR A 84 13.05 16.43 41.92
C THR A 84 13.76 15.63 43.02
N THR A 85 14.89 14.97 42.73
CA THR A 85 15.83 14.46 43.74
C THR A 85 17.23 14.35 43.15
N THR A 86 18.12 15.24 43.58
CA THR A 86 19.58 15.09 43.80
C THR A 86 20.29 13.85 43.21
N SER A 87 20.39 13.74 41.89
CA SER A 87 21.49 13.02 41.24
C SER A 87 22.12 13.90 40.15
N THR A 88 23.45 13.97 40.18
CA THR A 88 24.32 14.77 39.30
C THR A 88 24.74 14.02 38.03
N GLU A 89 23.94 13.05 37.59
CA GLU A 89 24.16 12.37 36.31
C GLU A 89 23.23 12.99 35.26
N GLU A 90 23.81 13.78 34.35
CA GLU A 90 23.14 14.29 33.17
C GLU A 90 22.74 13.10 32.28
N TYR A 91 21.45 12.76 32.25
CA TYR A 91 20.89 11.96 31.15
C TYR A 91 20.98 12.79 29.87
N ASN A 92 22.08 12.59 29.17
CA ASN A 92 22.49 13.31 27.98
C ASN A 92 21.84 12.63 26.75
N CYS A 93 20.54 12.85 26.51
CA CYS A 93 20.06 12.62 25.14
C CYS A 93 20.75 13.63 24.23
N CYS A 94 21.57 13.13 23.32
CA CYS A 94 22.22 13.90 22.26
C CYS A 94 21.28 14.82 21.45
N CYS A 95 19.98 14.56 21.52
CA CYS A 95 18.94 15.34 20.89
C CYS A 95 18.75 16.72 21.52
N ASN A 96 18.91 16.89 22.85
CA ASN A 96 18.74 18.12 23.67
C ASN A 96 17.57 19.09 23.34
N MET A 97 16.73 18.75 22.37
CA MET A 97 15.62 19.52 21.83
C MET A 97 14.33 19.01 22.47
N HIS A 98 13.69 19.88 23.23
CA HIS A 98 12.41 19.62 23.87
C HIS A 98 11.31 20.29 23.04
N ASP A 99 10.42 19.49 22.45
CA ASP A 99 9.30 19.96 21.63
C ASP A 99 7.97 19.40 22.19
N PRO A 100 7.30 20.14 23.10
CA PRO A 100 6.07 19.67 23.72
C PRO A 100 4.87 19.81 22.77
N PRO A 101 3.81 19.02 22.95
CA PRO A 101 2.59 19.16 22.17
C PRO A 101 1.93 20.52 22.46
N ARG A 102 1.39 21.17 21.41
CA ARG A 102 0.76 22.50 21.51
C ARG A 102 -0.73 22.38 21.20
N TYR A 103 -1.63 22.77 22.11
CA TYR A 103 -3.06 22.85 21.79
C TYR A 103 -3.44 24.28 21.40
N THR A 104 -4.07 24.43 20.25
CA THR A 104 -4.66 25.70 19.80
C THR A 104 -5.92 25.42 19.01
N ASN A 105 -7.00 26.17 19.28
CA ASN A 105 -8.23 26.06 18.51
C ASN A 105 -8.06 26.74 17.12
N VAL A 106 -8.26 28.07 17.04
CA VAL A 106 -8.28 28.81 15.77
C VAL A 106 -6.92 29.35 15.35
N GLN A 107 -6.11 29.82 16.30
CA GLN A 107 -4.86 30.50 15.98
C GLN A 107 -3.78 29.51 15.55
N MET A 108 -3.00 29.85 14.53
CA MET A 108 -1.78 29.12 14.22
C MET A 108 -0.84 29.14 15.44
N PRO A 109 -0.11 28.05 15.71
CA PRO A 109 0.85 27.96 16.81
C PRO A 109 2.15 28.75 16.56
N PHE A 110 2.14 29.63 15.54
CA PHE A 110 3.21 30.54 15.15
C PHE A 110 2.64 31.78 14.44
N HIS A 111 3.43 32.85 14.36
CA HIS A 111 3.00 34.15 13.78
C HIS A 111 3.35 34.35 12.29
N THR A 112 4.12 33.44 11.70
CA THR A 112 4.52 33.54 10.29
C THR A 112 3.31 33.47 9.36
N LEU A 113 3.27 34.36 8.37
CA LEU A 113 2.18 34.43 7.39
C LEU A 113 2.37 33.42 6.27
N TYR A 114 1.25 32.88 5.76
CA TYR A 114 1.21 32.01 4.59
C TYR A 114 1.94 32.65 3.38
N PRO A 115 2.71 31.88 2.58
CA PRO A 115 2.96 30.44 2.68
C PRO A 115 4.18 30.08 3.55
N HIS A 116 4.69 31.01 4.35
CA HIS A 116 5.92 30.81 5.09
C HIS A 116 5.68 30.21 6.48
N VAL A 117 6.66 29.43 6.94
CA VAL A 117 6.71 28.84 8.29
C VAL A 117 7.89 29.43 9.07
N PRO A 118 7.91 29.32 10.41
CA PRO A 118 9.05 29.78 11.21
C PRO A 118 10.36 29.19 10.68
N LYS A 119 11.35 30.04 10.40
CA LYS A 119 12.66 29.59 9.88
C LYS A 119 13.52 28.98 10.97
N ASP A 120 13.47 29.56 12.18
CA ASP A 120 14.35 29.24 13.30
C ASP A 120 13.68 28.36 14.37
N ASP A 121 12.37 28.12 14.28
CA ASP A 121 11.57 27.24 15.17
C ASP A 121 10.71 26.28 14.34
N ASN A 122 11.38 25.39 13.59
CA ASN A 122 10.70 24.33 12.83
C ASN A 122 11.34 22.97 13.16
N PRO A 123 11.01 22.40 14.34
CA PRO A 123 11.50 21.10 14.75
C PRO A 123 11.38 20.08 13.62
N THR A 124 12.47 19.36 13.35
CA THR A 124 12.55 18.42 12.23
C THR A 124 13.07 17.09 12.74
N GLY A 125 12.22 16.07 12.70
CA GLY A 125 12.55 14.72 13.11
C GLY A 125 13.22 13.96 11.96
N LEU A 126 14.45 13.48 12.20
CA LEU A 126 15.13 12.55 11.31
C LEU A 126 14.95 11.13 11.84
N TYR A 127 14.33 10.29 11.03
CA TYR A 127 14.09 8.88 11.27
C TYR A 127 15.01 8.08 10.35
N ARG A 128 15.71 7.08 10.89
CA ARG A 128 16.61 6.21 10.12
C ARG A 128 16.34 4.75 10.50
N LEU A 129 16.17 3.89 9.50
CA LEU A 129 16.00 2.45 9.66
C LEU A 129 16.93 1.72 8.71
N ASP A 130 17.72 0.80 9.26
CA ASP A 130 18.52 -0.14 8.48
C ASP A 130 17.84 -1.52 8.48
N PHE A 131 17.62 -2.09 7.29
CA PHE A 131 16.90 -3.36 7.13
C PHE A 131 17.38 -4.17 5.92
N THR A 132 17.19 -5.48 5.96
CA THR A 132 17.55 -6.40 4.87
C THR A 132 16.36 -7.27 4.49
N LEU A 133 16.08 -7.40 3.19
CA LEU A 133 15.04 -8.29 2.66
C LEU A 133 15.58 -9.73 2.58
N SER A 134 15.03 -10.66 3.36
CA SER A 134 15.62 -12.01 3.52
C SER A 134 15.20 -13.04 2.47
N ASP A 135 14.07 -12.84 1.77
CA ASP A 135 13.53 -13.82 0.80
C ASP A 135 14.21 -13.82 -0.57
N GLY A 136 15.37 -13.16 -0.67
CA GLY A 136 16.16 -13.10 -1.88
C GLY A 136 15.55 -12.21 -2.97
N ARG A 137 16.35 -11.97 -4.01
CA ARG A 137 16.03 -11.06 -5.12
C ARG A 137 14.82 -11.48 -5.94
N GLU A 138 14.61 -12.77 -6.16
CA GLU A 138 13.53 -13.25 -7.03
C GLU A 138 12.14 -12.90 -6.49
N VAL A 139 11.96 -12.94 -5.18
CA VAL A 139 10.68 -12.60 -4.52
C VAL A 139 10.38 -11.10 -4.59
N TRP A 140 11.40 -10.24 -4.54
CA TRP A 140 11.21 -8.79 -4.47
C TRP A 140 11.32 -8.07 -5.80
N LEU A 141 12.31 -8.45 -6.62
CA LEU A 141 12.66 -7.82 -7.89
C LEU A 141 12.41 -8.73 -9.10
N GLY A 142 12.12 -10.01 -8.85
CA GLY A 142 11.92 -10.98 -9.92
C GLY A 142 13.23 -11.47 -10.56
N ASN A 143 13.10 -12.06 -11.74
CA ASN A 143 14.19 -12.60 -12.55
C ASN A 143 14.12 -12.06 -13.99
N SER A 144 14.91 -12.63 -14.92
CA SER A 144 14.92 -12.14 -16.31
C SER A 144 13.59 -12.29 -17.05
N ASN A 145 12.72 -13.19 -16.59
CA ASN A 145 11.46 -13.54 -17.26
C ASN A 145 10.23 -12.96 -16.56
N SER A 146 10.37 -12.54 -15.30
CA SER A 146 9.28 -11.94 -14.52
C SER A 146 9.88 -10.85 -13.65
N LYS A 147 9.59 -9.59 -13.97
CA LYS A 147 10.04 -8.45 -13.17
C LYS A 147 8.97 -8.02 -12.18
N ARG A 148 9.41 -7.43 -11.08
CA ARG A 148 8.54 -6.97 -9.99
C ARG A 148 8.78 -5.50 -9.71
N ARG A 149 7.72 -4.79 -9.32
CA ARG A 149 7.81 -3.44 -8.77
C ARG A 149 7.73 -3.51 -7.25
N VAL A 150 8.49 -2.66 -6.57
CA VAL A 150 8.53 -2.57 -5.11
C VAL A 150 8.11 -1.18 -4.69
N ILE A 151 7.07 -1.08 -3.86
CA ILE A 151 6.47 0.16 -3.41
C ILE A 151 6.68 0.31 -1.90
N LEU A 152 7.15 1.48 -1.49
CA LEU A 152 7.21 1.91 -0.10
C LEU A 152 5.99 2.76 0.22
N HIS A 153 5.17 2.32 1.17
CA HIS A 153 3.96 2.98 1.63
C HIS A 153 4.17 3.61 3.01
N LEU A 154 3.84 4.90 3.14
CA LEU A 154 3.79 5.60 4.42
C LEU A 154 2.35 6.02 4.68
N GLY A 155 1.72 5.51 5.73
CA GLY A 155 0.30 5.74 6.01
C GLY A 155 -0.04 7.15 6.49
N GLY A 156 0.94 7.93 6.96
CA GLY A 156 0.76 9.31 7.43
C GLY A 156 1.96 9.87 8.19
N VAL A 157 2.43 11.05 7.77
CA VAL A 157 3.55 11.77 8.39
C VAL A 157 3.18 13.24 8.56
N GLU A 158 3.40 13.80 9.75
CA GLU A 158 3.05 15.20 10.03
C GLU A 158 4.29 16.11 10.00
N SER A 159 4.31 17.22 9.25
CA SER A 159 3.31 17.71 8.26
C SER A 159 3.79 17.67 6.80
N CYS A 160 5.11 17.55 6.62
CA CYS A 160 5.77 17.36 5.33
C CYS A 160 7.00 16.49 5.57
N HIS A 161 7.31 15.62 4.63
CA HIS A 161 8.47 14.76 4.75
C HIS A 161 9.26 14.64 3.45
N PHE A 162 10.55 14.36 3.61
CA PHE A 162 11.50 14.03 2.55
C PHE A 162 12.02 12.63 2.82
N ILE A 163 12.13 11.83 1.78
CA ILE A 163 12.48 10.42 1.92
C ILE A 163 13.67 10.05 1.05
N TYR A 164 14.56 9.26 1.63
CA TYR A 164 15.78 8.79 1.00
C TYR A 164 15.95 7.29 1.24
N LEU A 165 16.39 6.57 0.22
CA LEU A 165 16.74 5.15 0.31
C LEU A 165 18.15 4.97 -0.24
N ASN A 166 19.02 4.36 0.56
CA ASN A 166 20.41 4.10 0.19
C ASN A 166 21.14 5.38 -0.29
N GLY A 167 20.86 6.51 0.36
CA GLY A 167 21.42 7.82 0.01
C GLY A 167 20.77 8.53 -1.18
N ASN A 168 19.83 7.89 -1.89
CA ASN A 168 19.14 8.48 -3.03
C ASN A 168 17.83 9.12 -2.59
N PHE A 169 17.53 10.32 -3.09
CA PHE A 169 16.27 11.00 -2.83
C PHE A 169 15.13 10.31 -3.61
N LEU A 170 14.10 9.86 -2.89
CA LEU A 170 12.92 9.24 -3.49
C LEU A 170 11.84 10.29 -3.82
N GLY A 171 11.66 11.29 -2.96
CA GLY A 171 10.61 12.27 -3.12
C GLY A 171 10.24 13.00 -1.83
N MET A 172 9.17 13.79 -1.93
CA MET A 172 8.56 14.48 -0.80
C MET A 172 7.03 14.38 -0.87
N SER A 173 6.37 14.46 0.28
CA SER A 173 4.91 14.56 0.33
C SER A 173 4.44 15.48 1.47
N LYS A 174 3.22 15.98 1.28
CA LYS A 174 2.42 16.82 2.19
C LYS A 174 1.04 16.20 2.31
N ASP A 175 0.23 16.69 3.24
CA ASP A 175 -0.99 16.05 3.76
C ASP A 175 -0.66 14.95 4.77
N SER A 176 -0.91 15.24 6.03
CA SER A 176 -0.64 14.34 7.15
C SER A 176 -1.70 13.24 7.31
N LYS A 177 -2.80 13.27 6.56
CA LYS A 177 -3.97 12.40 6.76
C LYS A 177 -4.20 11.39 5.64
N LEU A 178 -3.46 11.48 4.54
CA LEU A 178 -3.43 10.49 3.47
C LEU A 178 -2.06 9.82 3.39
N SER A 179 -2.04 8.64 2.78
CA SER A 179 -0.81 7.91 2.54
C SER A 179 0.00 8.53 1.41
N SER A 180 1.30 8.31 1.43
CA SER A 180 2.22 8.59 0.32
C SER A 180 2.95 7.31 -0.07
N GLU A 181 3.04 7.05 -1.37
CA GLU A 181 3.68 5.87 -1.93
C GLU A 181 4.82 6.26 -2.87
N TYR A 182 5.91 5.49 -2.82
CA TYR A 182 7.11 5.72 -3.60
C TYR A 182 7.55 4.40 -4.26
N ASP A 183 7.77 4.43 -5.58
CA ASP A 183 8.39 3.31 -6.28
C ASP A 183 9.89 3.27 -5.95
N ILE A 184 10.32 2.19 -5.31
CA ILE A 184 11.69 1.98 -4.86
C ILE A 184 12.39 0.85 -5.61
N THR A 185 11.77 0.33 -6.67
CA THR A 185 12.23 -0.85 -7.43
C THR A 185 13.69 -0.73 -7.87
N SER A 186 14.09 0.45 -8.35
CA SER A 186 15.44 0.69 -8.87
C SER A 186 16.49 0.99 -7.79
N MET A 187 16.07 1.20 -6.54
CA MET A 187 16.94 1.67 -5.45
C MET A 187 17.06 0.70 -4.28
N ILE A 188 16.18 -0.31 -4.20
CA ILE A 188 16.19 -1.33 -3.16
C ILE A 188 17.25 -2.38 -3.44
N HIS A 189 18.03 -2.74 -2.41
CA HIS A 189 18.99 -3.84 -2.44
C HIS A 189 18.34 -5.14 -1.94
N CYS A 190 18.66 -6.26 -2.59
CA CYS A 190 18.17 -7.60 -2.23
C CYS A 190 19.32 -8.61 -2.23
N SER A 191 19.23 -9.66 -1.39
CA SER A 191 20.20 -10.77 -1.40
C SER A 191 20.11 -11.57 -2.71
N ASN A 192 21.25 -11.86 -3.35
CA ASN A 192 21.31 -12.59 -4.61
C ASN A 192 21.28 -14.14 -4.47
N ASN A 193 21.25 -14.71 -3.26
CA ASN A 193 21.34 -16.17 -3.06
C ASN A 193 20.30 -16.72 -2.07
N SER A 194 19.65 -17.82 -2.46
CA SER A 194 18.90 -18.75 -1.61
C SER A 194 19.79 -19.65 -0.74
N ASP A 195 21.08 -19.78 -1.12
CA ASP A 195 22.03 -20.72 -0.50
C ASP A 195 22.88 -20.10 0.62
N ASP A 196 22.72 -18.79 0.87
CA ASP A 196 23.43 -18.10 1.95
C ASP A 196 22.67 -18.29 3.28
N ASN A 197 22.63 -19.53 3.77
CA ASN A 197 22.17 -19.87 5.13
C ASN A 197 23.07 -19.27 6.23
N THR A 198 24.11 -18.56 5.84
CA THR A 198 24.90 -17.71 6.71
C THR A 198 24.12 -16.41 6.92
N ARG A 199 23.63 -16.16 8.14
CA ARG A 199 23.08 -14.86 8.61
C ARG A 199 24.13 -13.73 8.63
N THR A 200 25.14 -13.82 7.76
CA THR A 200 26.23 -12.87 7.66
C THR A 200 25.78 -11.80 6.68
N CYS A 201 25.22 -10.70 7.19
CA CYS A 201 24.98 -9.49 6.40
C CYS A 201 26.29 -9.10 5.71
N THR A 202 26.40 -9.39 4.42
CA THR A 202 27.38 -8.73 3.58
C THR A 202 26.85 -7.32 3.31
N THR A 203 27.76 -6.35 3.37
CA THR A 203 27.50 -4.91 3.25
C THR A 203 26.75 -4.51 1.96
N THR A 204 26.59 -5.43 1.01
CA THR A 204 25.89 -5.24 -0.27
C THR A 204 24.37 -5.48 -0.22
N ASN A 205 23.83 -6.04 0.87
CA ASN A 205 22.41 -6.44 0.95
C ASN A 205 21.56 -5.59 1.93
N GLU A 206 22.19 -4.68 2.69
CA GLU A 206 21.49 -3.81 3.65
C GLU A 206 20.91 -2.57 2.95
N ASN A 207 19.72 -2.16 3.39
CA ASN A 207 19.04 -0.95 2.96
C ASN A 207 18.96 0.05 4.10
N THR A 208 19.34 1.30 3.83
CA THR A 208 19.18 2.43 4.75
C THR A 208 18.05 3.33 4.28
N LEU A 209 16.93 3.33 5.02
CA LEU A 209 15.80 4.23 4.82
C LEU A 209 15.92 5.43 5.76
N VAL A 210 15.87 6.64 5.21
CA VAL A 210 15.89 7.90 5.97
C VAL A 210 14.66 8.72 5.63
N ILE A 211 13.92 9.14 6.66
CA ILE A 211 12.75 10.01 6.54
C ILE A 211 12.99 11.26 7.38
N ILE A 212 12.94 12.42 6.74
CA ILE A 212 13.08 13.72 7.39
C ILE A 212 11.70 14.37 7.43
N ALA A 213 11.10 14.44 8.61
CA ALA A 213 9.76 15.00 8.84
C ALA A 213 9.85 16.38 9.48
N THR A 214 9.42 17.41 8.76
CA THR A 214 9.36 18.78 9.28
C THR A 214 8.03 19.03 9.98
N LYS A 215 8.06 19.65 11.17
CA LYS A 215 6.86 19.96 11.95
C LYS A 215 5.91 20.89 11.19
N TRP A 216 6.44 21.96 10.63
CA TRP A 216 5.69 22.99 9.93
C TRP A 216 6.04 23.05 8.44
N SER A 217 5.00 23.11 7.61
CA SER A 217 5.09 23.38 6.18
C SER A 217 3.97 24.34 5.76
N ASP A 218 3.96 24.77 4.50
CA ASP A 218 2.83 25.50 3.91
C ASP A 218 1.51 24.71 3.99
N ALA A 219 1.56 23.37 4.00
CA ALA A 219 0.38 22.53 4.21
C ALA A 219 -0.20 22.66 5.62
N SER A 220 0.59 23.07 6.62
CA SER A 220 0.10 23.29 7.98
C SER A 220 -0.99 24.37 8.06
N PHE A 221 -1.04 25.30 7.09
CA PHE A 221 -2.13 26.28 7.01
C PHE A 221 -3.47 25.68 6.57
N LEU A 222 -3.45 24.52 5.90
CA LEU A 222 -4.65 23.75 5.53
C LEU A 222 -5.07 22.77 6.65
N GLU A 223 -4.16 22.45 7.57
CA GLU A 223 -4.36 21.50 8.67
C GLU A 223 -4.68 22.22 9.99
N GLN A 224 -5.71 23.08 9.96
CA GLN A 224 -6.14 23.92 11.08
C GLN A 224 -7.39 23.40 11.85
N GLN A 225 -7.55 22.09 12.03
CA GLN A 225 -8.63 21.47 12.84
C GLN A 225 -8.50 21.72 14.36
N ASP A 226 -9.54 21.99 15.15
CA ASP A 226 -9.39 22.18 16.63
C ASP A 226 -8.86 20.92 17.37
N HIS A 227 -7.53 20.84 17.60
CA HIS A 227 -6.84 19.70 18.24
C HIS A 227 -5.39 20.05 18.68
N TRP A 228 -4.67 19.04 19.21
CA TRP A 228 -3.23 19.12 19.44
C TRP A 228 -2.47 19.30 18.11
N ARG A 229 -1.72 20.39 18.01
CA ARG A 229 -0.99 20.83 16.82
C ARG A 229 0.46 20.41 16.82
N GLY A 230 0.96 20.14 15.61
CA GLY A 230 2.39 19.95 15.38
C GLY A 230 2.90 18.82 16.25
N MET A 231 2.13 17.74 16.35
CA MET A 231 2.55 16.57 17.10
C MET A 231 3.75 15.92 16.42
N GLY A 232 3.84 16.10 15.09
CA GLY A 232 4.96 15.71 14.26
C GLY A 232 5.13 14.19 14.15
N GLY A 233 5.86 13.76 13.14
CA GLY A 233 6.38 12.40 13.06
C GLY A 233 5.53 11.45 12.23
N ILE A 234 5.99 10.20 12.17
CA ILE A 234 5.40 9.11 11.40
C ILE A 234 4.33 8.46 12.28
N HIS A 235 3.08 8.88 12.15
CA HIS A 235 2.02 8.55 13.12
C HIS A 235 1.05 7.47 12.61
N ARG A 236 1.31 6.90 11.44
CA ARG A 236 0.63 5.72 10.89
C ARG A 236 1.65 4.76 10.28
N SER A 237 1.21 3.53 10.06
CA SER A 237 2.08 2.43 9.67
C SER A 237 2.87 2.69 8.38
N ILE A 238 4.05 2.07 8.32
CA ILE A 238 4.94 2.08 7.17
C ILE A 238 5.22 0.64 6.75
N PHE A 239 5.15 0.37 5.45
CA PHE A 239 5.40 -0.97 4.93
C PHE A 239 5.92 -0.93 3.49
N VAL A 240 6.55 -2.01 3.08
CA VAL A 240 7.01 -2.22 1.71
C VAL A 240 6.25 -3.41 1.13
N TYR A 241 5.75 -3.28 -0.08
CA TYR A 241 5.13 -4.40 -0.79
C TYR A 241 5.65 -4.51 -2.22
N SER A 242 5.53 -5.69 -2.80
CA SER A 242 5.92 -5.94 -4.18
C SER A 242 4.77 -6.54 -4.97
N THR A 243 4.57 -6.06 -6.19
CA THR A 243 3.65 -6.66 -7.17
C THR A 243 4.41 -6.97 -8.45
N LEU A 244 3.84 -7.78 -9.33
CA LEU A 244 4.40 -7.95 -10.67
C LEU A 244 4.45 -6.59 -11.40
N GLU A 245 5.53 -6.35 -12.15
CA GLU A 245 5.72 -5.10 -12.89
C GLU A 245 4.89 -5.10 -14.17
N GLU A 246 4.74 -6.26 -14.82
CA GLU A 246 4.06 -6.39 -16.10
C GLU A 246 2.56 -6.11 -16.01
N ALA A 247 1.90 -6.61 -14.96
CA ALA A 247 0.49 -6.37 -14.69
C ALA A 247 0.17 -6.57 -13.20
N PHE A 248 -0.66 -5.69 -12.63
CA PHE A 248 -1.14 -5.78 -11.25
C PHE A 248 -2.52 -5.10 -11.11
N VAL A 249 -3.22 -5.35 -10.00
CA VAL A 249 -4.46 -4.63 -9.68
C VAL A 249 -4.09 -3.23 -9.18
N GLU A 250 -4.42 -2.21 -9.96
CA GLU A 250 -4.07 -0.81 -9.62
C GLU A 250 -5.15 -0.14 -8.79
N ASP A 251 -6.42 -0.28 -9.20
CA ASP A 251 -7.55 0.37 -8.53
C ASP A 251 -8.84 -0.40 -8.79
N ILE A 252 -9.73 -0.44 -7.79
CA ILE A 252 -11.05 -1.06 -7.87
C ILE A 252 -12.06 -0.17 -7.15
N PHE A 253 -13.12 0.16 -7.87
CA PHE A 253 -14.27 0.90 -7.36
C PHE A 253 -15.55 0.09 -7.59
N CYS A 254 -16.23 -0.28 -6.50
CA CYS A 254 -17.47 -1.04 -6.53
C CYS A 254 -18.62 -0.25 -5.90
N LYS A 255 -19.75 -0.14 -6.61
CA LYS A 255 -21.02 0.34 -6.08
C LYS A 255 -21.95 -0.84 -5.85
N ALA A 256 -22.34 -1.06 -4.61
CA ALA A 256 -23.28 -2.11 -4.22
C ALA A 256 -24.69 -1.51 -4.04
N ASN A 257 -25.47 -1.51 -5.13
CA ASN A 257 -26.78 -0.87 -5.16
C ASN A 257 -27.89 -1.83 -4.70
N LEU A 258 -28.86 -1.29 -3.96
CA LEU A 258 -30.14 -1.95 -3.73
C LEU A 258 -31.07 -1.64 -4.91
N LEU A 259 -31.56 -2.67 -5.57
CA LEU A 259 -32.64 -2.57 -6.54
C LEU A 259 -33.97 -2.78 -5.80
N GLN A 260 -34.96 -1.94 -6.12
CA GLN A 260 -36.30 -2.05 -5.55
C GLN A 260 -36.81 -3.48 -5.72
N ALA A 261 -37.33 -4.07 -4.64
CA ALA A 261 -38.01 -5.35 -4.73
C ALA A 261 -39.08 -5.23 -5.80
N VAL A 262 -39.02 -6.05 -6.86
CA VAL A 262 -40.10 -6.11 -7.83
C VAL A 262 -41.34 -6.45 -7.02
N SER A 263 -42.35 -5.57 -7.02
CA SER A 263 -43.70 -5.87 -6.58
C SER A 263 -44.32 -6.85 -7.59
N GLY A 264 -43.75 -8.05 -7.69
CA GLY A 264 -44.06 -9.06 -8.68
C GLY A 264 -44.67 -10.24 -7.97
N ALA A 265 -46.01 -10.20 -7.88
CA ALA A 265 -46.90 -11.23 -7.36
C ALA A 265 -46.40 -11.94 -6.09
N ALA A 266 -46.95 -11.54 -4.95
CA ALA A 266 -47.26 -12.54 -3.94
C ALA A 266 -47.96 -13.69 -4.69
N THR A 267 -47.29 -14.81 -4.87
CA THR A 267 -48.02 -16.05 -5.11
C THR A 267 -48.97 -16.18 -3.92
N ASP A 268 -50.23 -16.56 -4.14
CA ASP A 268 -51.26 -16.60 -3.09
C ASP A 268 -50.87 -17.44 -1.83
N ASP A 269 -49.73 -18.14 -1.86
CA ASP A 269 -49.07 -18.77 -0.72
C ASP A 269 -48.32 -17.81 0.25
N ASP A 270 -48.14 -16.54 -0.09
CA ASP A 270 -47.43 -15.53 0.75
C ASP A 270 -48.39 -14.65 1.59
N CYS A 271 -49.66 -15.03 1.70
CA CYS A 271 -50.72 -14.22 2.32
C CYS A 271 -51.13 -14.65 3.74
N ASP A 272 -50.24 -15.27 4.52
CA ASP A 272 -50.44 -15.43 5.96
C ASP A 272 -49.59 -14.42 6.74
N GLY A 273 -50.31 -13.61 7.52
CA GLY A 273 -49.80 -12.36 8.08
C GLY A 273 -48.73 -12.51 9.16
N GLY A 274 -47.80 -11.56 9.14
CA GLY A 274 -46.86 -11.25 10.21
C GLY A 274 -46.12 -9.95 9.87
N GLU A 275 -46.01 -9.02 10.80
CA GLU A 275 -45.34 -7.71 10.63
C GLU A 275 -43.81 -7.78 10.46
N ASP A 276 -43.23 -8.94 10.17
CA ASP A 276 -41.78 -9.22 10.19
C ASP A 276 -41.27 -9.89 8.90
N PHE A 277 -41.69 -9.43 7.73
CA PHE A 277 -41.06 -9.90 6.48
C PHE A 277 -39.76 -9.11 6.23
N PRO A 278 -38.57 -9.75 6.24
CA PRO A 278 -37.34 -9.07 5.85
C PRO A 278 -37.52 -8.61 4.41
N ARG A 279 -37.44 -7.30 4.17
CA ARG A 279 -37.50 -6.72 2.82
C ARG A 279 -36.47 -7.45 1.96
N ARG A 280 -36.95 -8.25 1.01
CA ARG A 280 -36.12 -9.03 0.09
C ARG A 280 -35.58 -8.08 -0.97
N TRP A 281 -34.40 -7.53 -0.74
CA TRP A 281 -33.75 -6.63 -1.67
C TRP A 281 -33.11 -7.41 -2.82
N LYS A 282 -33.22 -6.88 -4.03
CA LYS A 282 -32.35 -7.32 -5.13
C LYS A 282 -31.07 -6.48 -5.10
N GLY A 283 -29.93 -7.09 -5.41
CA GLY A 283 -28.64 -6.41 -5.44
C GLY A 283 -28.14 -6.22 -6.87
N ARG A 284 -27.41 -5.14 -7.11
CA ARG A 284 -26.55 -4.99 -8.29
C ARG A 284 -25.20 -4.44 -7.86
N ILE A 285 -24.14 -5.00 -8.41
CA ILE A 285 -22.79 -4.42 -8.31
C ILE A 285 -22.47 -3.68 -9.61
N ASP A 286 -21.99 -2.44 -9.51
CA ASP A 286 -21.34 -1.74 -10.62
C ASP A 286 -19.86 -1.62 -10.28
N VAL A 287 -19.01 -2.27 -11.06
CA VAL A 287 -17.57 -2.37 -10.79
C VAL A 287 -16.81 -1.65 -11.88
N GLN A 288 -15.87 -0.81 -11.45
CA GLN A 288 -14.79 -0.27 -12.27
C GLN A 288 -13.47 -0.80 -11.71
N ALA A 289 -12.61 -1.32 -12.57
CA ALA A 289 -11.30 -1.84 -12.17
C ALA A 289 -10.23 -1.41 -13.16
N ARG A 290 -9.04 -1.10 -12.65
CA ARG A 290 -7.88 -0.70 -13.42
C ARG A 290 -6.76 -1.71 -13.24
N ILE A 291 -6.20 -2.16 -14.36
CA ILE A 291 -4.97 -2.95 -14.38
C ILE A 291 -3.80 -1.99 -14.58
N GLY A 292 -2.86 -1.99 -13.66
CA GLY A 292 -1.65 -1.19 -13.78
C GLY A 292 -0.55 -1.96 -14.49
N ARG A 293 0.41 -1.23 -15.07
CA ARG A 293 1.64 -1.75 -15.68
C ARG A 293 2.81 -0.84 -15.34
N GLY A 294 4.00 -1.39 -15.18
CA GLY A 294 5.21 -0.68 -14.77
C GLY A 294 5.57 0.52 -15.67
N TRP A 295 6.11 1.56 -15.03
CA TRP A 295 6.72 2.78 -15.60
C TRP A 295 5.88 3.65 -16.55
N ASN A 296 4.63 3.32 -16.87
CA ASN A 296 3.94 3.96 -18.01
C ASN A 296 4.86 4.02 -19.26
N GLU A 297 5.83 3.11 -19.37
CA GLU A 297 6.75 3.09 -20.50
C GLU A 297 5.90 2.83 -21.73
N ARG A 298 5.70 3.90 -22.52
CA ARG A 298 5.37 3.76 -23.93
C ARG A 298 6.45 2.83 -24.50
N VAL A 299 6.05 1.61 -24.82
CA VAL A 299 6.87 0.72 -25.65
C VAL A 299 7.43 1.56 -26.79
N GLU A 300 8.74 1.72 -26.81
CA GLU A 300 9.43 2.65 -27.70
C GLU A 300 9.06 2.30 -29.15
N GLY A 301 8.35 3.21 -29.82
CA GLY A 301 7.97 3.06 -31.22
C GLY A 301 6.49 3.13 -31.59
N ARG A 302 5.51 3.16 -30.66
CA ARG A 302 4.09 3.39 -31.04
C ARG A 302 3.26 4.12 -29.97
N ASN A 303 2.43 5.07 -30.40
CA ASN A 303 1.19 5.40 -29.70
C ASN A 303 0.20 4.26 -29.99
N ILE A 304 -0.14 3.45 -29.00
CA ILE A 304 -1.02 2.29 -29.19
C ILE A 304 -2.46 2.68 -28.80
N TYR A 305 -3.40 2.39 -29.68
CA TYR A 305 -4.84 2.52 -29.48
C TYR A 305 -5.39 1.16 -29.02
N TYR A 306 -6.00 1.07 -27.83
CA TYR A 306 -6.24 -0.22 -27.16
C TYR A 306 -7.58 -0.86 -27.56
N ASN A 307 -7.64 -1.28 -28.81
CA ASN A 307 -8.46 -2.41 -29.28
C ASN A 307 -7.62 -3.39 -30.13
N GLU A 308 -6.30 -3.22 -30.16
CA GLU A 308 -5.41 -4.18 -30.82
C GLU A 308 -5.03 -5.28 -29.83
N GLU A 309 -5.20 -6.53 -30.23
CA GLU A 309 -4.39 -7.63 -29.70
C GLU A 309 -2.93 -7.19 -29.83
N ILE A 310 -2.20 -7.09 -28.73
CA ILE A 310 -0.79 -6.70 -28.75
C ILE A 310 0.02 -8.01 -28.78
N PRO A 311 0.47 -8.48 -29.95
CA PRO A 311 1.41 -9.60 -29.99
C PRO A 311 2.71 -9.16 -29.29
N TYR A 312 3.10 -9.91 -28.27
CA TYR A 312 4.45 -9.85 -27.74
C TYR A 312 5.37 -10.64 -28.67
N THR A 313 6.21 -9.95 -29.42
CA THR A 313 7.35 -10.61 -30.08
C THR A 313 8.38 -10.98 -29.02
N VAL A 314 8.55 -12.28 -28.77
CA VAL A 314 9.75 -12.81 -28.12
C VAL A 314 10.97 -12.32 -28.90
N SER A 315 11.87 -11.61 -28.24
CA SER A 315 13.16 -11.25 -28.83
C SER A 315 13.97 -12.54 -29.04
N LYS A 316 14.01 -12.99 -30.30
CA LYS A 316 14.99 -13.87 -30.95
C LYS A 316 15.96 -14.60 -30.00
N GLN A 317 15.66 -15.87 -29.76
CA GLN A 317 16.50 -16.97 -30.21
C GLN A 317 15.69 -18.25 -30.01
N TYR A 318 14.93 -18.67 -31.00
CA TYR A 318 14.77 -20.05 -31.44
C TYR A 318 13.90 -19.98 -32.71
N GLN A 319 14.46 -20.46 -33.81
CA GLN A 319 13.70 -20.69 -35.04
C GLN A 319 12.81 -21.92 -34.80
N ASP A 320 11.56 -21.80 -35.26
CA ASP A 320 10.49 -22.79 -35.30
C ASP A 320 9.61 -22.95 -34.03
N PHE A 321 8.30 -22.84 -34.28
CA PHE A 321 7.08 -23.21 -33.51
C PHE A 321 6.32 -22.13 -32.71
N ASP A 322 5.09 -21.89 -33.18
CA ASP A 322 3.88 -21.28 -32.61
C ASP A 322 3.87 -19.80 -32.16
N ASP A 323 2.82 -19.07 -32.58
CA ASP A 323 2.51 -17.72 -32.08
C ASP A 323 1.95 -17.84 -30.65
N VAL A 324 2.78 -17.57 -29.64
CA VAL A 324 2.39 -17.53 -28.22
C VAL A 324 2.05 -16.10 -27.82
N VAL A 325 0.79 -15.86 -27.41
CA VAL A 325 0.31 -14.57 -26.92
C VAL A 325 -0.07 -14.69 -25.45
N VAL A 326 0.50 -13.83 -24.60
CA VAL A 326 0.14 -13.73 -23.19
C VAL A 326 -1.07 -12.80 -23.03
N GLU A 327 -2.12 -13.28 -22.38
CA GLU A 327 -3.35 -12.56 -22.10
C GLU A 327 -3.54 -12.39 -20.59
N TYR A 328 -3.92 -11.18 -20.16
CA TYR A 328 -4.27 -10.89 -18.77
C TYR A 328 -5.78 -10.68 -18.65
N LYS A 329 -6.41 -11.33 -17.67
CA LYS A 329 -7.85 -11.24 -17.40
C LYS A 329 -8.10 -10.96 -15.94
N MET A 330 -9.18 -10.23 -15.66
CA MET A 330 -9.63 -9.99 -14.29
C MET A 330 -10.94 -10.74 -14.05
N LEU A 331 -10.94 -11.57 -13.01
CA LEU A 331 -12.07 -12.36 -12.56
C LEU A 331 -12.61 -11.74 -11.28
N PHE A 332 -13.94 -11.64 -11.16
CA PHE A 332 -14.57 -11.06 -9.98
C PHE A 332 -15.47 -12.07 -9.29
N GLN A 333 -15.24 -12.31 -8.00
CA GLN A 333 -16.08 -13.19 -7.20
C GLN A 333 -16.63 -12.46 -5.98
N LEU A 334 -17.96 -12.54 -5.83
CA LEU A 334 -18.65 -12.03 -4.65
C LEU A 334 -18.88 -13.18 -3.68
N TYR A 335 -18.58 -12.94 -2.41
CA TYR A 335 -18.82 -13.86 -1.31
C TYR A 335 -19.80 -13.24 -0.33
N ASP A 336 -20.70 -14.06 0.19
CA ASP A 336 -21.67 -13.66 1.21
C ASP A 336 -20.99 -13.49 2.59
N PRO A 337 -21.73 -13.05 3.63
CA PRO A 337 -21.17 -12.88 4.97
C PRO A 337 -20.60 -14.16 5.59
N ASP A 338 -21.02 -15.32 5.11
CA ASP A 338 -20.53 -16.64 5.54
C ASP A 338 -19.33 -17.11 4.68
N ASN A 339 -18.79 -16.23 3.83
CA ASN A 339 -17.74 -16.50 2.84
C ASN A 339 -18.10 -17.58 1.81
N SER A 340 -19.39 -17.78 1.54
CA SER A 340 -19.83 -18.65 0.46
C SER A 340 -19.91 -17.88 -0.87
N PRO A 341 -19.48 -18.48 -1.99
CA PRO A 341 -19.55 -17.85 -3.30
C PRO A 341 -21.00 -17.54 -3.70
N VAL A 342 -21.25 -16.30 -4.13
CA VAL A 342 -22.58 -15.83 -4.56
C VAL A 342 -22.85 -16.12 -6.04
N PHE A 343 -21.80 -16.10 -6.87
CA PHE A 343 -21.87 -16.54 -8.26
C PHE A 343 -21.32 -17.97 -8.37
N ASP A 344 -21.94 -18.80 -9.22
CA ASP A 344 -21.49 -20.19 -9.47
C ASP A 344 -20.07 -20.23 -10.02
N GLU A 345 -19.74 -19.28 -10.90
CA GLU A 345 -18.41 -19.05 -11.45
C GLU A 345 -18.03 -17.57 -11.31
N ALA A 346 -16.73 -17.31 -11.14
CA ALA A 346 -16.22 -15.95 -11.10
C ALA A 346 -16.53 -15.21 -12.41
N LEU A 347 -16.96 -13.95 -12.29
CA LEU A 347 -17.35 -13.14 -13.42
C LEU A 347 -16.12 -12.78 -14.27
N ASP A 348 -16.04 -13.36 -15.47
CA ASP A 348 -15.07 -13.00 -16.50
C ASP A 348 -15.63 -11.90 -17.41
N VAL A 349 -15.11 -10.68 -17.25
CA VAL A 349 -15.52 -9.49 -18.02
C VAL A 349 -14.97 -9.52 -19.46
N THR A 350 -14.12 -10.47 -19.82
CA THR A 350 -13.52 -10.60 -21.15
C THR A 350 -14.28 -11.57 -22.07
N ALA A 351 -15.05 -12.52 -21.50
CA ALA A 351 -15.77 -13.60 -22.21
C ALA A 351 -17.22 -13.25 -22.63
N THR A 352 -17.46 -12.00 -23.04
CA THR A 352 -18.81 -11.37 -23.04
C THR A 352 -19.77 -11.77 -24.16
N LYS A 353 -19.70 -12.98 -24.75
CA LYS A 353 -20.73 -13.35 -25.73
C LYS A 353 -22.00 -13.97 -25.13
N ASP A 354 -21.97 -14.55 -23.94
CA ASP A 354 -23.11 -15.35 -23.46
C ASP A 354 -23.41 -15.31 -21.93
N ASN A 355 -22.90 -14.33 -21.14
CA ASN A 355 -23.20 -14.26 -19.71
C ASN A 355 -24.49 -13.43 -19.41
N PRO A 356 -25.59 -14.04 -18.94
CA PRO A 356 -26.87 -13.36 -18.72
C PRO A 356 -26.89 -12.43 -17.49
N LEU A 357 -25.92 -12.58 -16.57
CA LEU A 357 -25.82 -11.75 -15.35
C LEU A 357 -25.14 -10.40 -15.63
N MET A 358 -24.28 -10.36 -16.65
CA MET A 358 -23.44 -9.20 -16.97
C MET A 358 -24.20 -8.19 -17.83
N LYS A 359 -24.18 -6.94 -17.38
CA LYS A 359 -24.79 -5.77 -18.03
C LYS A 359 -23.74 -4.68 -18.23
N ASP A 360 -23.94 -3.84 -19.25
CA ASP A 360 -23.17 -2.62 -19.47
C ASP A 360 -21.63 -2.80 -19.48
N VAL A 361 -21.17 -3.89 -20.09
CA VAL A 361 -19.73 -4.21 -20.13
C VAL A 361 -18.98 -3.28 -21.07
N HIS A 362 -18.09 -2.49 -20.50
CA HIS A 362 -17.22 -1.57 -21.20
C HIS A 362 -15.76 -1.90 -20.93
N ARG A 363 -15.01 -2.10 -22.01
CA ARG A 363 -13.56 -2.28 -21.98
C ARG A 363 -12.94 -1.09 -22.67
N ARG A 364 -12.10 -0.37 -21.94
CA ARG A 364 -11.34 0.77 -22.47
C ARG A 364 -9.92 0.67 -21.93
N PHE A 365 -8.99 0.25 -22.79
CA PHE A 365 -7.57 0.22 -22.42
C PHE A 365 -7.33 -0.71 -21.23
N ASN A 366 -6.81 -0.16 -20.13
CA ASN A 366 -6.60 -0.86 -18.87
C ASN A 366 -7.75 -0.69 -17.87
N LEU A 367 -8.85 -0.05 -18.28
CA LEU A 367 -10.05 0.13 -17.48
C LEU A 367 -11.13 -0.86 -17.91
N LEU A 368 -11.61 -1.63 -16.94
CA LEU A 368 -12.76 -2.52 -17.04
C LEU A 368 -13.93 -1.88 -16.29
N SER A 369 -15.11 -1.89 -16.89
CA SER A 369 -16.35 -1.46 -16.23
C SER A 369 -17.46 -2.43 -16.57
N PHE A 370 -18.23 -2.88 -15.58
CA PHE A 370 -19.39 -3.73 -15.79
C PHE A 370 -20.40 -3.57 -14.67
N SER A 371 -21.62 -4.03 -14.92
CA SER A 371 -22.65 -4.22 -13.92
C SER A 371 -23.03 -5.69 -13.86
N ALA A 372 -23.32 -6.22 -12.66
CA ALA A 372 -23.82 -7.57 -12.48
C ALA A 372 -24.98 -7.57 -11.48
N ASP A 373 -26.12 -8.16 -11.87
CA ASP A 373 -27.21 -8.41 -10.95
C ASP A 373 -26.84 -9.59 -10.04
N VAL A 374 -27.06 -9.43 -8.74
CA VAL A 374 -26.73 -10.47 -7.75
C VAL A 374 -27.83 -11.53 -7.73
N PRO A 375 -27.51 -12.83 -7.86
CA PRO A 375 -28.47 -13.91 -7.73
C PRO A 375 -29.18 -13.89 -6.37
N GLY A 376 -30.46 -14.23 -6.35
CA GLY A 376 -31.22 -14.30 -5.10
C GLY A 376 -31.51 -12.92 -4.50
N ASN A 377 -31.61 -12.85 -3.18
CA ASN A 377 -31.85 -11.61 -2.44
C ASN A 377 -30.59 -11.24 -1.68
N VAL A 378 -30.30 -9.94 -1.58
CA VAL A 378 -29.19 -9.42 -0.78
C VAL A 378 -29.67 -8.92 0.56
N GLN A 379 -28.79 -9.02 1.56
CA GLN A 379 -28.99 -8.37 2.85
C GLN A 379 -28.48 -6.93 2.75
N ALA A 380 -29.34 -5.96 3.10
CA ALA A 380 -28.96 -4.56 3.11
C ALA A 380 -28.04 -4.25 4.29
N TRP A 381 -27.02 -3.44 4.05
CA TRP A 381 -26.15 -2.89 5.08
C TRP A 381 -26.81 -1.66 5.71
N CYS A 382 -26.84 -1.61 7.04
CA CYS A 382 -27.11 -0.40 7.82
C CYS A 382 -26.38 -0.46 9.17
N ASP A 383 -26.42 0.62 9.95
CA ASP A 383 -25.76 0.67 11.26
C ASP A 383 -26.35 -0.35 12.27
N GLU A 384 -27.63 -0.72 12.11
CA GLU A 384 -28.29 -1.75 12.93
C GLU A 384 -27.99 -3.18 12.47
N SER A 385 -27.68 -3.36 11.18
CA SER A 385 -27.39 -4.63 10.54
C SER A 385 -26.22 -4.45 9.56
N PRO A 386 -24.97 -4.45 10.07
CA PRO A 386 -23.79 -4.11 9.28
C PRO A 386 -23.32 -5.28 8.41
N THR A 387 -24.24 -5.85 7.62
CA THR A 387 -23.96 -7.02 6.78
C THR A 387 -22.99 -6.67 5.66
N LEU A 388 -21.86 -7.36 5.61
CA LEU A 388 -20.81 -7.15 4.62
C LEU A 388 -20.60 -8.39 3.79
N TYR A 389 -20.51 -8.18 2.48
CA TYR A 389 -20.06 -9.14 1.49
C TYR A 389 -18.56 -8.90 1.23
N ARG A 390 -17.87 -9.89 0.67
CA ARG A 390 -16.47 -9.77 0.25
C ARG A 390 -16.40 -9.87 -1.27
N LEU A 391 -15.91 -8.83 -1.93
CA LEU A 391 -15.64 -8.84 -3.36
C LEU A 391 -14.14 -9.09 -3.56
N GLU A 392 -13.83 -10.19 -4.23
CA GLU A 392 -12.50 -10.57 -4.65
C GLU A 392 -12.33 -10.29 -6.14
N ALA A 393 -11.24 -9.65 -6.52
CA ALA A 393 -10.84 -9.43 -7.89
C ALA A 393 -9.47 -10.08 -8.12
N THR A 394 -9.43 -11.06 -9.01
CA THR A 394 -8.26 -11.89 -9.27
C THR A 394 -7.76 -11.64 -10.69
N LEU A 395 -6.55 -11.11 -10.80
CA LEU A 395 -5.83 -10.95 -12.06
C LEU A 395 -5.15 -12.27 -12.41
N VAL A 396 -5.44 -12.79 -13.59
CA VAL A 396 -4.86 -14.05 -14.09
C VAL A 396 -4.14 -13.81 -15.41
N GLN A 397 -3.03 -14.52 -15.60
CA GLN A 397 -2.25 -14.60 -16.83
C GLN A 397 -2.54 -15.93 -17.52
N GLN A 398 -2.77 -15.90 -18.83
CA GLN A 398 -3.04 -17.08 -19.63
C GLN A 398 -2.28 -16.99 -20.95
N GLU A 399 -1.63 -18.06 -21.36
CA GLU A 399 -0.99 -18.13 -22.67
C GLU A 399 -1.99 -18.62 -23.73
N ARG A 400 -1.98 -18.01 -24.92
CA ARG A 400 -2.64 -18.52 -26.12
C ARG A 400 -1.59 -19.01 -27.09
N VAL A 401 -1.72 -20.26 -27.53
CA VAL A 401 -0.87 -20.85 -28.57
C VAL A 401 -1.76 -21.08 -29.79
N ASN A 402 -1.43 -20.47 -30.94
CA ASN A 402 -2.20 -20.64 -32.19
C ASN A 402 -3.71 -20.37 -32.02
N ASN A 403 -4.08 -19.28 -31.33
CA ASN A 403 -5.46 -18.90 -30.98
C ASN A 403 -6.24 -19.86 -30.07
N ALA A 404 -5.61 -20.92 -29.55
CA ALA A 404 -6.17 -21.75 -28.50
C ALA A 404 -5.63 -21.28 -27.14
N ALA A 405 -6.53 -20.98 -26.21
CA ALA A 405 -6.13 -20.64 -24.84
C ALA A 405 -5.60 -21.88 -24.12
N SER A 406 -4.42 -21.76 -23.50
CA SER A 406 -3.87 -22.74 -22.57
C SER A 406 -4.86 -22.97 -21.43
N LYS A 407 -4.99 -24.20 -20.94
CA LYS A 407 -5.86 -24.48 -19.78
C LYS A 407 -5.30 -23.96 -18.47
N ASP A 408 -4.02 -23.62 -18.43
CA ASP A 408 -3.30 -23.28 -17.21
C ASP A 408 -3.22 -21.75 -17.10
N ALA A 409 -4.21 -21.15 -16.43
CA ALA A 409 -4.18 -19.74 -16.05
C ALA A 409 -3.46 -19.60 -14.69
N VAL A 410 -2.53 -18.65 -14.61
CA VAL A 410 -1.72 -18.39 -13.41
C VAL A 410 -2.26 -17.15 -12.72
N VAL A 411 -2.49 -17.21 -11.41
CA VAL A 411 -2.87 -16.03 -10.62
C VAL A 411 -1.65 -15.11 -10.47
N VAL A 412 -1.84 -13.85 -10.85
CA VAL A 412 -0.84 -12.78 -10.90
C VAL A 412 -0.96 -11.89 -9.67
N ASP A 413 -2.19 -11.53 -9.33
CA ASP A 413 -2.51 -10.62 -8.24
C ASP A 413 -3.97 -10.82 -7.80
N THR A 414 -4.25 -10.58 -6.53
CA THR A 414 -5.59 -10.68 -5.96
C THR A 414 -5.83 -9.49 -5.05
N PHE A 415 -6.97 -8.84 -5.24
CA PHE A 415 -7.43 -7.76 -4.39
C PHE A 415 -8.78 -8.10 -3.78
N GLU A 416 -8.97 -7.76 -2.52
CA GLU A 416 -10.22 -7.99 -1.81
C GLU A 416 -10.73 -6.70 -1.16
N CYS A 417 -12.04 -6.49 -1.23
CA CYS A 417 -12.70 -5.43 -0.46
C CYS A 417 -14.03 -5.91 0.13
N LYS A 418 -14.44 -5.27 1.23
CA LYS A 418 -15.76 -5.49 1.82
C LYS A 418 -16.76 -4.54 1.17
N ILE A 419 -17.92 -5.05 0.79
CA ILE A 419 -19.00 -4.25 0.21
C ILE A 419 -20.28 -4.43 1.03
N GLY A 420 -21.04 -3.36 1.23
CA GLY A 420 -22.34 -3.38 1.88
C GLY A 420 -23.39 -2.82 0.93
N PHE A 421 -24.45 -3.59 0.65
CA PHE A 421 -25.53 -3.14 -0.23
C PHE A 421 -26.37 -2.09 0.49
N ARG A 422 -26.30 -0.84 0.04
CA ARG A 422 -27.08 0.26 0.61
C ARG A 422 -27.35 1.35 -0.43
N SER A 423 -28.35 2.17 -0.18
CA SER A 423 -28.58 3.42 -0.91
C SER A 423 -28.45 4.60 0.06
N ILE A 424 -27.91 5.71 -0.44
CA ILE A 424 -27.95 7.01 0.23
C ILE A 424 -28.52 7.95 -0.84
N GLU A 425 -29.77 8.35 -0.64
CA GLU A 425 -30.55 9.14 -1.61
C GLU A 425 -30.94 10.52 -1.06
#